data_AF-A0A958RCG5-F1
#
_entry.id   AF-A0A958RCG5-F1
#
_cell.length_a   1.000
_cell.length_b   1.000
_cell.length_c   1.000
_cell.angle_alpha   90.00
_cell.angle_beta   90.00
_cell.angle_gamma   90.00
#
_symmetry.space_group_name_H-M   'P 1'
#
loop_
_entity.id
_entity.type
_entity.pdbx_description
1 polymer ?
#
loop_
_entity_poly.entity_id
_entity_poly.type
_entity_poly.pdbx_seq_one_letter_code
_entity_poly.pdbx_strand_id
1 'polypeptide(L)' 'MALITKIDDRNLRVNGKLVYRDMDGNWKSRVELTAAEQEALNNYVKD' A
#
# COMPACT_ATOMS: atom_id res chain seq x y z
N MET A 1 -6.05 -0.72 13.01
CA MET A 1 -5.05 -1.54 12.30
C MET A 1 -5.54 -1.73 10.88
N ALA A 2 -4.78 -1.31 9.86
CA ALA A 2 -5.15 -1.57 8.47
C ALA A 2 -4.67 -2.96 8.06
N LEU A 3 -5.49 -3.70 7.31
CA LEU A 3 -5.11 -5.00 6.77
C LEU A 3 -4.29 -4.80 5.48
N ILE A 4 -3.09 -5.37 5.42
CA ILE A 4 -2.25 -5.34 4.21
C ILE A 4 -2.14 -6.75 3.65
N THR A 5 -2.46 -6.91 2.37
CA THR A 5 -2.35 -8.17 1.64
C THR A 5 -1.43 -7.97 0.45
N LYS A 6 -0.32 -8.72 0.39
CA LYS A 6 0.53 -8.76 -0.80
C LYS A 6 -0.18 -9.56 -1.90
N ILE A 7 -0.35 -8.95 -3.07
CA ILE A 7 -0.86 -9.65 -4.25
C ILE A 7 0.33 -10.21 -5.04
N ASP A 8 1.33 -9.36 -5.31
CA ASP A 8 2.58 -9.68 -5.99
C ASP A 8 3.68 -8.67 -5.58
N ASP A 9 4.86 -8.73 -6.20
CA ASP A 9 5.99 -7.85 -5.86
C ASP A 9 5.78 -6.37 -6.18
N ARG A 10 4.76 -6.03 -6.96
CA ARG A 10 4.42 -4.66 -7.34
C ARG A 10 3.02 -4.25 -6.92
N ASN A 11 2.21 -5.14 -6.34
CA ASN A 11 0.83 -4.83 -5.94
C ASN A 11 0.51 -5.30 -4.52
N LEU A 12 -0.14 -4.41 -3.78
CA LEU A 12 -0.65 -4.62 -2.43
C LEU A 12 -2.14 -4.24 -2.37
N ARG A 13 -2.85 -4.80 -1.41
CA ARG A 13 -4.16 -4.30 -0.96
C ARG A 13 -4.03 -3.77 0.46
N VAL A 14 -4.41 -2.52 0.65
CA VAL A 14 -4.52 -1.89 1.97
C VAL A 14 -6.01 -1.73 2.25
N ASN A 15 -6.54 -2.55 3.17
CA ASN A 15 -7.95 -2.58 3.54
C ASN A 15 -8.89 -2.73 2.33
N GLY A 16 -8.48 -3.55 1.35
CA GLY A 16 -9.20 -3.77 0.10
C GLY A 16 -8.88 -2.77 -1.02
N LYS A 17 -8.23 -1.64 -0.73
CA LYS A 17 -7.81 -0.63 -1.73
C LYS A 17 -6.51 -1.05 -2.41
N LEU A 18 -6.48 -0.97 -3.74
CA LEU A 18 -5.30 -1.34 -4.53
C LEU A 18 -4.20 -0.26 -4.40
N VAL A 19 -3.00 -0.72 -4.05
CA VAL A 19 -1.76 0.04 -4.03
C VAL A 19 -0.76 -0.66 -4.94
N TYR A 20 -0.12 0.08 -5.82
CA TYR A 20 0.83 -0.45 -6.80
C TYR A 20 2.15 0.31 -6.72
N ARG A 21 3.24 -0.37 -7.06
CA ARG A 21 4.58 0.21 -7.12
C ARG A 21 4.83 0.75 -8.52
N ASP A 22 5.14 2.04 -8.62
CA ASP A 22 5.47 2.68 -9.89
C ASP A 22 6.91 2.37 -10.35
N MET A 23 7.29 2.89 -11.52
CA MET A 23 8.61 2.65 -12.11
C MET A 23 9.75 3.24 -11.29
N ASP A 24 9.48 4.29 -10.51
CA ASP A 24 10.43 4.92 -9.59
C ASP A 24 10.53 4.17 -8.26
N GLY A 25 9.74 3.10 -8.10
CA GLY A 25 9.72 2.28 -6.89
C GLY A 25 8.84 2.82 -5.77
N ASN A 26 8.04 3.85 -6.02
CA ASN A 26 7.12 4.45 -5.06
C ASN A 26 5.78 3.71 -5.04
N TRP A 27 5.24 3.48 -3.84
CA TRP A 27 3.91 2.91 -3.67
C TRP A 27 2.83 3.99 -3.83
N LYS A 28 1.94 3.79 -4.80
CA LYS A 28 0.82 4.69 -5.11
C LYS A 28 -0.50 3.94 -5.00
N SER A 29 -1.50 4.59 -4.45
CA SER A 29 -2.86 4.04 -4.39
C SER A 29 -3.73 4.68 -5.47
N ARG A 30 -4.62 3.88 -6.08
CA ARG A 30 -5.60 4.42 -7.04
C ARG A 30 -6.75 5.15 -6.34
N VAL A 31 -7.00 4.79 -5.08
CA VAL A 31 -8.00 5.38 -4.20
C VAL A 31 -7.27 6.01 -3.03
N GLU A 32 -7.72 7.18 -2.58
CA GLU A 32 -7.14 7.86 -1.43
C GLU A 32 -7.12 6.94 -0.20
N LEU A 33 -5.95 6.82 0.41
CA LEU A 33 -5.77 6.15 1.68
C LEU A 33 -6.08 7.13 2.81
N THR A 34 -6.75 6.66 3.85
CA THR A 34 -6.84 7.38 5.12
C THR A 34 -5.46 7.48 5.76
N ALA A 35 -5.28 8.42 6.70
CA ALA A 35 -4.02 8.56 7.42
C ALA A 35 -3.54 7.24 8.05
N ALA A 36 -4.46 6.45 8.64
CA ALA A 36 -4.13 5.16 9.24
C ALA A 36 -3.70 4.09 8.21
N GLU A 37 -4.31 4.10 7.02
CA GLU A 37 -3.94 3.19 5.92
C GLU A 37 -2.58 3.58 5.33
N GLN A 38 -2.31 4.88 5.18
CA GLN A 38 -1.02 5.39 4.71
C GLN A 38 0.11 5.07 5.71
N GLU A 39 -0.13 5.24 7.01
CA GLU A 39 0.82 4.89 8.05
C GLU A 39 1.13 3.38 8.05
N ALA A 40 0.09 2.54 7.95
CA ALA A 40 0.28 1.10 7.86
C ALA A 40 1.07 0.69 6.61
N LEU A 41 0.77 1.28 5.45
CA LEU A 41 1.53 1.06 4.22
C LEU A 41 2.99 1.46 4.38
N ASN A 42 3.25 2.66 4.94
CA ASN A 42 4.60 3.16 5.16
C ASN A 42 5.40 2.24 6.09
N ASN A 43 4.78 1.71 7.15
CA ASN A 43 5.43 0.76 8.05
C ASN A 43 5.71 -0.57 7.35
N TYR A 44 4.78 -1.07 6.53
CA TYR A 44 4.94 -2.33 5.81
C TYR A 44 6.06 -2.31 4.76
N VAL A 45 6.27 -1.19 4.07
CA VAL A 45 7.25 -1.08 2.98
C VAL A 45 8.64 -0.63 3.44
N LYS A 46 8.77 -0.28 4.73
CA LYS A 46 10.02 0.16 5.35
C LYS A 46 10.81 -1.00 5.98
N ASP A 47 10.13 -2.11 6.25
CA ASP A 47 10.71 -3.42 6.61
C ASP A 47 11.18 -4.16 5.35
#